data_AF-A0A9E4C1P2-F1
#
_entry.id   AF-A0A9E4C1P2-F1
#
_cell.length_a   1.000
_cell.length_b   1.000
_cell.length_c   1.000
_cell.angle_alpha   90.00
_cell.angle_beta   90.00
_cell.angle_gamma   90.00
#
_symmetry.space_group_name_H-M   'P 1'
#
loop_
_entity.id
_entity.type
_entity.pdbx_description
1 polymer ?
#
loop_
_entity_poly.entity_id
_entity_poly.type
_entity_poly.pdbx_seq_one_letter_code
_entity_poly.pdbx_strand_id
1 'polypeptide(L)'
;MSERTGLEEDSQEFENGGTRNRRHVWAWYALSLGLVCADQLTKLSAVAGLQDGPTYLLPFLALRLACNTGAAFSILQGLSGLLAVVGVVFGAYFGWL
;
A
#
# COMPACT_ATOMS: atom_id res chain seq x y z
N MET A 1 29.28 26.88 33.53
CA MET A 1 28.12 26.04 33.89
C MET A 1 26.94 26.17 32.90
N SER A 2 27.04 26.95 31.80
CA SER A 2 25.92 27.22 30.88
C SER A 2 26.03 26.54 29.50
N GLU A 3 27.18 25.95 29.16
CA GLU A 3 27.40 25.32 27.83
C GLU A 3 26.92 23.86 27.76
N ARG A 4 26.75 23.17 28.90
CA ARG A 4 26.30 21.77 28.89
C ARG A 4 24.81 21.62 28.57
N THR A 5 24.00 22.60 28.97
CA THR A 5 22.54 22.58 28.76
C THR A 5 22.17 22.73 27.28
N GLY A 6 22.92 23.51 26.50
CA GLY A 6 22.66 23.68 25.07
C GLY A 6 22.96 22.44 24.22
N LEU A 7 23.95 21.63 24.62
CA LEU A 7 24.30 20.38 23.92
C LEU A 7 23.28 19.27 24.18
N GLU A 8 22.65 19.25 25.36
CA GLU A 8 21.63 18.27 25.69
C GLU A 8 20.28 18.59 25.01
N GLU A 9 19.90 19.87 24.89
CA GLU A 9 18.68 20.26 24.18
C GLU A 9 18.76 20.00 22.67
N ASP A 10 19.89 20.30 22.03
CA ASP A 10 20.11 20.03 20.60
C ASP A 10 20.07 18.53 20.29
N SER A 11 20.71 17.72 21.15
CA SER A 11 20.68 16.25 21.04
C SER A 11 19.25 15.69 21.18
N GLN A 12 18.44 16.25 22.08
CA GLN A 12 17.06 15.84 22.28
C GLN A 12 16.15 16.27 21.13
N GLU A 13 16.39 17.42 20.50
CA GLU A 13 15.59 17.90 19.37
C GLU A 13 15.84 17.07 18.09
N PHE A 14 17.08 16.67 17.83
CA PHE A 14 17.42 15.73 16.75
C PHE A 14 16.82 14.33 16.95
N GLU A 15 16.85 13.80 18.17
CA GLU A 15 16.31 12.46 18.47
C GLU A 15 14.77 12.41 18.41
N ASN A 16 14.11 13.49 18.85
CA ASN A 16 12.64 13.58 18.88
C ASN A 16 12.05 13.89 17.49
N GLY A 17 12.74 14.68 16.65
CA GLY A 17 12.35 14.93 15.26
C GLY A 17 12.38 13.68 14.37
N GLY A 18 13.40 12.83 14.53
CA GLY A 18 13.56 11.60 13.74
C GLY A 18 12.54 10.49 14.07
N THR A 19 12.13 10.39 15.34
CA THR A 19 11.18 9.34 15.79
C THR A 19 9.74 9.63 15.38
N ARG A 20 9.32 10.90 15.37
CA ARG A 20 7.96 11.29 14.97
C ARG A 20 7.69 11.03 13.50
N ASN A 21 8.66 11.30 12.63
CA ASN A 21 8.54 11.04 11.20
C ASN A 21 8.50 9.54 10.89
N ARG A 22 9.37 8.75 11.55
CA ARG A 22 9.37 7.28 11.42
C ARG A 22 8.04 6.64 11.81
N ARG A 23 7.44 7.03 12.95
CA ARG A 23 6.15 6.48 13.40
C ARG A 23 5.02 6.76 12.40
N HIS A 24 5.04 7.94 11.78
CA HIS A 24 4.07 8.32 10.76
C HIS A 24 4.21 7.46 9.50
N VAL A 25 5.44 7.23 9.02
CA VAL A 25 5.72 6.36 7.87
C VAL A 25 5.26 4.92 8.12
N TRP A 26 5.53 4.37 9.31
CA TRP A 26 5.09 3.02 9.67
C TRP A 26 3.57 2.87 9.75
N ALA A 27 2.85 3.92 10.18
CA ALA A 27 1.39 3.91 10.16
C ALA A 27 0.83 3.80 8.73
N TRP A 28 1.45 4.49 7.77
CA TRP A 28 1.08 4.38 6.36
C TRP A 28 1.38 3.01 5.75
N TYR A 29 2.52 2.40 6.12
CA TYR A 29 2.80 1.02 5.72
C TYR A 29 1.81 0.02 6.30
N ALA A 30 1.44 0.16 7.58
CA ALA A 30 0.46 -0.71 8.21
C ALA A 30 -0.93 -0.58 7.54
N LEU A 31 -1.35 0.66 7.23
CA LEU A 31 -2.59 0.92 6.50
C LEU A 31 -2.56 0.31 5.10
N SER A 32 -1.45 0.49 4.38
CA SER A 32 -1.26 -0.07 3.03
C SER A 32 -1.30 -1.60 3.06
N LEU A 33 -0.63 -2.22 4.03
CA LEU A 33 -0.67 -3.66 4.23
C LEU A 33 -2.09 -4.15 4.51
N GLY A 34 -2.83 -3.46 5.37
CA GLY A 34 -4.23 -3.75 5.65
C GLY A 34 -5.09 -3.70 4.39
N LEU A 35 -4.88 -2.67 3.54
CA LEU A 35 -5.59 -2.51 2.28
C LEU A 35 -5.28 -3.66 1.30
N VAL A 36 -4.01 -4.05 1.17
CA VAL A 36 -3.59 -5.20 0.34
C VAL A 36 -4.21 -6.50 0.83
N CYS A 37 -4.21 -6.74 2.14
CA CYS A 37 -4.84 -7.92 2.72
C CYS A 37 -6.35 -7.95 2.43
N ALA A 38 -7.04 -6.82 2.60
CA ALA A 38 -8.48 -6.71 2.32
C ALA A 38 -8.80 -6.94 0.84
N ASP A 39 -7.99 -6.40 -0.07
CA ASP A 39 -8.11 -6.60 -1.51
C ASP A 39 -7.93 -8.08 -1.89
N GLN A 40 -6.87 -8.73 -1.37
CA GLN A 40 -6.60 -10.14 -1.65
C GLN A 40 -7.69 -11.06 -1.08
N LEU A 41 -8.21 -10.79 0.12
CA LEU A 41 -9.34 -11.54 0.69
C LEU A 41 -10.60 -11.38 -0.17
N THR A 42 -10.88 -10.16 -0.64
CA THR A 42 -12.03 -9.89 -1.51
C THR A 42 -11.91 -10.65 -2.84
N LYS A 43 -10.71 -10.71 -3.43
CA LYS A 43 -10.45 -11.50 -4.64
C LYS A 43 -10.63 -12.99 -4.41
N LEU A 44 -10.14 -13.52 -3.29
CA LEU A 44 -10.35 -14.92 -2.92
C LEU A 44 -11.84 -15.24 -2.75
N SER A 45 -12.58 -14.39 -2.05
CA SER A 45 -14.03 -14.53 -1.91
C SER A 45 -14.75 -14.44 -3.26
N ALA A 46 -14.32 -13.57 -4.16
CA ALA A 46 -14.89 -13.46 -5.51
C ALA A 46 -14.63 -14.72 -6.35
N VAL A 47 -13.42 -15.26 -6.30
CA VAL A 47 -13.10 -16.53 -6.96
C VAL A 47 -13.90 -17.68 -6.36
N ALA A 48 -14.19 -17.68 -5.06
CA ALA A 48 -14.97 -18.75 -4.44
C ALA A 48 -16.49 -18.63 -4.68
N GLY A 49 -17.03 -17.41 -4.69
CA GLY A 49 -18.48 -17.17 -4.64
C GLY A 49 -19.12 -16.64 -5.93
N LEU A 50 -18.34 -16.26 -6.94
CA LEU A 50 -18.86 -15.66 -8.18
C LEU A 50 -18.45 -16.43 -9.46
N GLN A 51 -18.05 -17.70 -9.35
CA GLN A 51 -17.80 -18.53 -10.54
C GLN A 51 -19.09 -18.83 -11.33
N ASP A 52 -20.21 -18.99 -10.61
CA ASP A 52 -21.50 -19.37 -11.21
C ASP A 52 -22.25 -18.19 -11.86
N GLY A 53 -21.73 -16.97 -11.74
CA GLY A 53 -22.32 -15.79 -12.37
C GLY A 53 -22.27 -14.52 -11.50
N PRO A 54 -22.84 -13.42 -11.99
CA PRO A 54 -22.87 -12.15 -11.27
C PRO A 54 -23.90 -12.17 -10.12
N THR A 55 -23.53 -11.58 -8.99
CA THR A 55 -24.42 -11.36 -7.83
C THR A 55 -24.85 -9.90 -7.80
N TYR A 56 -26.15 -9.64 -7.93
CA TYR A 56 -26.71 -8.29 -7.88
C TYR A 56 -26.92 -7.86 -6.43
N LEU A 57 -26.24 -6.80 -6.01
CA LEU A 57 -26.41 -6.20 -4.68
C LEU A 57 -27.47 -5.10 -4.70
N LEU A 58 -27.49 -4.31 -5.78
CA LEU A 58 -28.44 -3.23 -6.03
C LEU A 58 -28.86 -3.27 -7.50
N PRO A 59 -29.95 -2.59 -7.90
CA PRO A 59 -30.40 -2.56 -9.29
C PRO A 59 -29.34 -2.09 -10.31
N PHE A 60 -28.34 -1.32 -9.84
CA PHE A 60 -27.24 -0.78 -10.66
C PHE A 60 -25.86 -1.35 -10.28
N LEU A 61 -25.77 -2.20 -9.26
CA LEU A 61 -24.49 -2.74 -8.76
C LEU A 61 -24.52 -4.26 -8.71
N ALA A 62 -23.70 -4.87 -9.55
CA ALA A 62 -23.47 -6.31 -9.55
C ALA A 62 -22.00 -6.59 -9.28
N LEU A 63 -21.75 -7.55 -8.41
CA LEU A 63 -20.44 -8.18 -8.28
C LEU A 63 -20.32 -9.20 -9.41
N ARG A 64 -19.19 -9.20 -10.12
CA ARG A 64 -18.87 -10.18 -11.16
C ARG A 64 -17.40 -10.52 -11.10
N LEU A 65 -17.09 -11.80 -11.21
CA LEU A 65 -15.72 -12.25 -11.37
C LEU A 65 -15.22 -11.90 -12.78
N ALA A 66 -14.20 -11.04 -12.87
CA ALA A 66 -13.55 -10.66 -14.11
C ALA A 66 -12.02 -10.73 -13.93
N CYS A 67 -11.38 -11.63 -14.67
CA CYS A 67 -9.92 -11.78 -14.65
C CYS A 67 -9.28 -10.85 -15.67
N ASN A 68 -8.75 -9.71 -15.22
CA ASN A 68 -8.06 -8.76 -16.08
C ASN A 68 -6.58 -9.16 -16.23
N THR A 69 -6.17 -9.59 -17.43
CA THR A 69 -4.78 -9.96 -17.75
C THR A 69 -3.91 -8.79 -18.18
N GLY A 70 -4.39 -7.55 -18.03
CA GLY A 70 -3.69 -6.33 -18.43
C GLY A 70 -4.29 -5.63 -19.65
N ALA A 71 -5.58 -5.81 -19.93
CA ALA A 71 -6.24 -5.28 -21.12
C ALA A 71 -6.17 -3.74 -21.25
N ALA A 72 -6.08 -3.02 -20.12
CA ALA A 72 -5.95 -1.55 -20.12
C ALA A 72 -4.59 -1.05 -20.63
N PHE A 73 -3.56 -1.91 -20.57
CA PHE A 73 -2.23 -1.64 -21.11
C PHE A 73 -1.89 -2.74 -22.10
N SER A 74 -2.57 -2.76 -23.24
CA SER A 74 -2.40 -3.81 -24.25
C SER A 74 -0.92 -4.04 -24.66
N ILE A 75 -0.06 -3.01 -24.56
CA ILE A 75 1.39 -3.09 -24.80
C ILE A 75 2.17 -3.77 -23.65
N LEU A 76 1.67 -3.70 -22.40
CA LEU A 76 2.29 -4.29 -21.21
C LEU A 76 1.61 -5.59 -20.75
N GLN A 77 0.76 -6.17 -21.59
CA GLN A 77 0.07 -7.41 -21.27
C GLN A 77 1.09 -8.54 -21.05
N GLY A 78 1.01 -9.23 -19.91
CA GLY A 78 1.96 -10.28 -19.52
C GLY A 78 3.21 -9.78 -18.77
N LEU A 79 3.42 -8.48 -18.62
CA LEU A 79 4.55 -7.88 -17.89
C LEU A 79 4.25 -7.63 -16.40
N SER A 80 3.37 -8.42 -15.78
CA SER A 80 2.95 -8.26 -14.38
C SER A 80 4.13 -8.21 -13.39
N GLY A 81 5.18 -9.00 -13.64
CA GLY A 81 6.39 -9.00 -12.82
C GLY A 81 7.16 -7.68 -12.89
N LEU A 82 7.28 -7.09 -14.09
CA LEU A 82 7.95 -5.79 -14.27
C LEU A 82 7.18 -4.68 -13.52
N LEU A 83 5.86 -4.67 -13.64
CA LEU A 83 5.00 -3.69 -12.94
C LEU A 83 5.13 -3.82 -11.42
N ALA A 84 5.21 -5.05 -10.90
CA ALA A 84 5.43 -5.29 -9.47
C ALA A 84 6.79 -4.72 -9.01
N VAL A 85 7.87 -4.95 -9.78
CA VAL A 85 9.21 -4.41 -9.48
C VAL A 85 9.18 -2.89 -9.46
N VAL A 86 8.56 -2.24 -10.46
CA VAL A 86 8.42 -0.78 -10.50
C VAL A 86 7.68 -0.27 -9.25
N GLY A 87 6.58 -0.92 -8.86
CA GLY A 87 5.84 -0.55 -7.65
C GLY A 87 6.68 -0.65 -6.37
N VAL A 88 7.46 -1.72 -6.21
CA VAL A 88 8.36 -1.89 -5.06
C VAL A 88 9.44 -0.81 -5.03
N VAL A 89 10.06 -0.51 -6.17
CA VAL A 89 11.10 0.53 -6.27
C VAL A 89 10.55 1.90 -5.92
N PHE A 90 9.37 2.26 -6.45
CA PHE A 90 8.71 3.52 -6.12
C PHE A 90 8.35 3.59 -4.63
N GLY A 91 7.74 2.53 -4.08
CA GLY A 91 7.41 2.49 -2.66
C GLY A 91 8.62 2.65 -1.75
N ALA A 92 9.73 1.97 -2.06
CA ALA A 92 10.98 2.10 -1.31
C ALA A 92 11.57 3.51 -1.43
N TYR A 93 11.58 4.11 -2.62
CA TYR A 93 12.10 5.46 -2.85
C TYR A 93 11.30 6.52 -2.08
N PHE A 94 9.98 6.52 -2.22
CA PHE A 94 9.11 7.51 -1.57
C PHE A 94 8.92 7.29 -0.07
N GLY A 95 9.04 6.04 0.40
CA GLY A 95 9.03 5.75 1.84
C GLY A 95 10.37 5.99 2.54
N TRP A 96 11.44 6.25 1.79
CA TRP A 96 12.77 6.62 2.30
C TRP A 96 12.99 8.13 2.36
N LEU A 97 12.38 8.89 1.45
CA LEU A 97 12.29 10.37 1.47
C LEU A 97 11.47 10.89 2.65
#